data_AF-A0A946INJ6-F1
#
_entry.id   AF-A0A946INJ6-F1
#
_cell.length_a   1.000
_cell.length_b   1.000
_cell.length_c   1.000
_cell.angle_alpha   90.00
_cell.angle_beta   90.00
_cell.angle_gamma   90.00
#
_symmetry.space_group_name_H-M   'P 1'
#
loop_
_entity.id
_entity.type
_entity.pdbx_description
1 polymer ?
#
loop_
_entity_poly.entity_id
_entity_poly.type
_entity_poly.pdbx_seq_one_letter_code
_entity_poly.pdbx_strand_id
1 'polypeptide(L)' 'MIYRLVRCLNLGLPLDINLYDSVMWSSITPLSELSVATNSQSIKIPDFTAGTWKDNSKLEIMRKI' A
#
# COMPACT_ATOMS: atom_id res chain seq x y z
N MET A 1 -0.57 1.86 16.56
CA MET A 1 0.22 1.90 15.31
C MET A 1 1.67 2.32 15.56
N ILE A 2 1.92 3.47 16.20
CA ILE A 2 3.28 3.98 16.47
C ILE A 2 4.16 2.97 17.24
N TYR A 3 3.62 2.27 18.24
CA TYR A 3 4.36 1.24 18.99
C TYR A 3 5.00 0.17 18.08
N ARG A 4 4.22 -0.37 17.13
CA ARG A 4 4.70 -1.41 16.22
C ARG A 4 5.75 -0.87 15.26
N LEU A 5 5.57 0.35 14.77
CA LEU A 5 6.56 1.03 13.94
C LEU A 5 7.90 1.16 14.68
N VAL A 6 7.90 1.69 15.90
CA VAL A 6 9.11 1.85 16.71
C VAL A 6 9.75 0.48 16.98
N ARG A 7 8.95 -0.54 17.31
CA ARG A 7 9.44 -1.89 17.58
C ARG A 7 10.03 -2.57 16.34
N CYS A 8 9.39 -2.45 15.18
CA CYS A 8 9.93 -2.96 13.91
C CYS A 8 11.27 -2.29 13.57
N LEU A 9 11.36 -0.97 13.73
CA LEU A 9 12.59 -0.22 13.48
C LEU A 9 13.72 -0.65 14.41
N ASN A 10 13.43 -0.82 15.71
CA ASN A 10 14.43 -1.27 16.69
C ASN A 10 14.91 -2.71 16.43
N LEU A 11 14.04 -3.57 15.88
CA LEU A 11 14.35 -4.98 15.61
C LEU A 11 14.84 -5.24 14.18
N GLY A 12 14.85 -4.23 13.30
CA GLY A 12 15.17 -4.40 11.88
C GLY A 12 14.15 -5.26 11.12
N LEU A 13 12.90 -5.31 11.59
CA LEU A 13 11.82 -6.07 10.96
C LEU A 13 11.10 -5.21 9.91
N PRO A 14 10.54 -5.83 8.85
CA PRO A 14 9.72 -5.09 7.89
C PRO A 14 8.52 -4.44 8.59
N LEU A 15 8.12 -3.28 8.08
CA LEU A 15 6.98 -2.52 8.60
C LEU A 15 5.66 -3.18 8.22
N ASP A 16 4.62 -2.90 9.00
CA ASP A 16 3.29 -3.43 8.73
C ASP A 16 2.66 -2.84 7.46
N ILE A 17 3.11 -1.64 7.05
CA ILE A 17 2.71 -0.94 5.83
C ILE A 17 3.97 -0.77 5.00
N ASN A 18 3.97 -1.28 3.78
CA ASN A 18 5.11 -1.16 2.88
C ASN A 18 5.01 0.10 2.01
N LEU A 19 6.05 0.35 1.19
CA LEU A 19 6.10 1.50 0.29
C LEU A 19 4.96 1.44 -0.75
N TYR A 20 4.70 0.28 -1.33
CA TYR A 20 3.72 0.11 -2.40
C TYR A 20 2.28 0.31 -1.92
N ASP A 21 1.95 -0.10 -0.70
CA ASP A 21 0.66 0.18 -0.05
C ASP A 21 0.45 1.69 0.06
N SER A 22 1.48 2.41 0.50
CA SER A 22 1.45 3.87 0.64
C SER A 22 1.28 4.56 -0.71
N VAL A 23 2.02 4.13 -1.74
CA VAL A 23 1.91 4.67 -3.10
C VAL A 23 0.53 4.38 -3.69
N MET A 24 0.00 3.18 -3.49
CA MET A 24 -1.35 2.81 -3.94
C MET A 24 -2.39 3.75 -3.35
N TRP A 25 -2.36 4.01 -2.04
CA TRP A 25 -3.30 4.93 -1.39
C TRP A 25 -3.14 6.37 -1.87
N SER A 26 -1.90 6.85 -2.01
CA SER A 26 -1.64 8.20 -2.52
C SER A 26 -2.08 8.37 -3.99
N SER A 27 -2.06 7.30 -4.79
CA SER A 27 -2.49 7.35 -6.20
C SER A 27 -3.99 7.58 -6.37
N ILE A 28 -4.80 7.31 -5.34
CA ILE A 28 -6.26 7.44 -5.41
C ILE A 28 -6.67 8.88 -5.70
N THR A 29 -6.02 9.86 -5.08
CA THR A 29 -6.35 11.29 -5.25
C THR A 29 -6.25 11.75 -6.72
N PRO A 30 -5.08 11.65 -7.39
CA PRO A 30 -4.96 12.08 -8.78
C PRO A 30 -5.80 11.24 -9.76
N LEU A 31 -5.97 9.94 -9.50
CA LEU A 31 -6.82 9.09 -10.33
C LEU A 31 -8.30 9.43 -10.20
N SER A 32 -8.73 9.85 -9.01
CA SER A 32 -10.12 10.30 -8.79
C SER A 32 -10.38 11.62 -9.50
N GLU A 33 -9.44 12.56 -9.46
CA GLU A 33 -9.53 13.82 -10.22
C GLU A 33 -9.63 13.56 -11.73
N LEU A 34 -8.81 12.64 -12.24
CA LEU A 34 -8.85 12.23 -13.65
C LEU A 34 -10.19 11.56 -14.01
N SER A 35 -10.76 10.76 -13.11
CA SER A 35 -12.06 10.10 -13.32
C SER A 35 -13.18 11.13 -13.44
N VAL A 36 -13.23 12.09 -12.52
CA VAL A 36 -14.20 13.19 -12.54
C VAL A 36 -14.05 14.03 -13.82
N ALA A 37 -12.82 14.36 -14.22
CA ALA A 37 -12.54 15.09 -15.45
C ALA A 37 -13.00 14.34 -16.71
N THR A 38 -13.07 13.00 -16.65
CA THR A 38 -13.48 12.13 -17.76
C THR A 38 -14.95 11.69 -17.65
N ASN A 39 -15.83 12.54 -17.08
CA ASN A 39 -17.25 12.24 -16.84
C ASN A 39 -17.47 11.01 -15.93
N SER A 40 -16.71 10.90 -14.86
CA SER A 40 -16.80 9.81 -13.87
C SER A 40 -16.58 8.41 -14.48
N GLN A 41 -15.71 8.33 -15.50
CA GLN A 41 -15.34 7.05 -16.10
C GLN A 41 -14.47 6.21 -15.15
N SER A 42 -14.58 4.89 -15.28
CA SER A 42 -13.73 3.95 -14.54
C SER A 42 -12.29 4.04 -15.04
N ILE A 43 -11.36 4.31 -14.11
CA ILE A 43 -9.93 4.41 -14.39
C ILE A 43 -9.22 3.23 -13.73
N LYS A 44 -8.30 2.62 -14.47
CA LYS A 44 -7.48 1.51 -13.96
C LYS A 44 -6.39 2.04 -13.04
N ILE A 45 -6.27 1.43 -11.86
CA ILE A 45 -5.18 1.70 -10.92
C ILE A 45 -3.91 0.96 -11.42
N PRO A 46 -2.76 1.64 -11.52
CA PRO A 46 -1.50 0.99 -11.88
C PRO A 46 -1.06 -0.06 -10.85
N ASP A 47 -0.47 -1.15 -11.32
CA ASP A 47 0.18 -2.12 -10.44
C ASP A 47 1.60 -1.64 -10.09
N PHE A 48 1.75 -1.05 -8.90
CA PHE A 48 3.03 -0.57 -8.40
C PHE A 48 3.99 -1.70 -7.98
N THR A 49 3.48 -2.92 -7.79
CA THR A 49 4.24 -4.06 -7.27
C THR A 49 4.74 -5.00 -8.37
N ALA A 50 4.48 -4.65 -9.65
CA ALA A 50 4.85 -5.44 -10.82
C ALA A 50 4.40 -6.92 -10.74
N GLY A 51 3.20 -7.15 -10.21
CA GLY A 51 2.60 -8.48 -10.08
C GLY A 51 2.94 -9.24 -8.80
N THR A 52 3.86 -8.73 -7.95
CA THR A 52 4.24 -9.39 -6.69
C THR A 52 3.09 -9.40 -5.65
N TRP A 53 2.10 -8.52 -5.79
CA TRP A 53 0.88 -8.55 -4.98
C TRP A 53 0.08 -9.86 -5.06
N LYS A 54 0.32 -10.69 -6.09
CA LYS A 54 -0.35 -11.98 -6.28
C LYS A 54 0.22 -13.09 -5.40
N ASP A 55 1.39 -12.87 -4.81
CA ASP A 55 2.02 -13.86 -3.95
C ASP A 55 1.27 -13.95 -2.61
N ASN A 56 0.92 -15.17 -2.19
CA ASN A 56 0.24 -15.45 -0.92
C ASN A 56 1.20 -15.35 0.27
N SER A 57 1.75 -14.16 0.49
CA SER A 57 2.60 -13.86 1.64
C SER A 57 1.75 -13.58 2.90
N LYS A 58 2.28 -13.93 4.06
CA LYS A 58 1.63 -13.65 5.35
C LYS A 58 1.68 -12.14 5.59
N LEU A 59 0.54 -11.53 5.89
CA LEU A 59 0.49 -10.10 6.22
C LEU A 59 1.39 -9.80 7.43
N GLU A 60 2.26 -8.80 7.31
CA GLU A 60 3.19 -8.37 8.37
C GLU A 60 2.45 -7.96 9.65
N ILE A 61 1.23 -7.42 9.52
CA ILE A 61 0.33 -7.11 10.64
C ILE A 61 0.04 -8.35 11.53
N MET A 62 0.05 -9.55 10.97
CA MET A 62 -0.26 -10.79 11.71
C MET A 62 0.96 -11.41 12.40
N ARG A 63 2.15 -10.83 12.21
CA ARG A 63 3.36 -11.30 12.89
C ARG A 63 3.28 -11.03 14.39
N LYS A 64 3.72 -11.99 15.19
CA LYS A 64 3.99 -11.76 16.62
C LYS A 64 5.28 -10.98 16.74
N ILE A 65 5.17 -9.72 17.15
CA ILE A 65 6.30 -8.82 17.39
C ILE A 65 6.33 -8.53 18.86
#